data_AF-A0A1W6ZFF4-F1
#
_entry.id   AF-A0A1W6ZFF4-F1
#
_cell.length_a   1.000
_cell.length_b   1.000
_cell.length_c   1.000
_cell.angle_alpha   90.00
_cell.angle_beta   90.00
_cell.angle_gamma   90.00
#
_symmetry.space_group_name_H-M   'P 1'
#
loop_
_entity.id
_entity.type
_entity.pdbx_description
1 polymer ?
#
loop_
_entity_poly.entity_id
_entity_poly.type
_entity_poly.pdbx_seq_one_letter_code
_entity_poly.pdbx_strand_id
1 'polypeptide(L)' 'MVTDPDLRDAGLIASAQRVEHYEIAVYGTMATWAEQLGLDDDMQTLPAILDEEKRTDQRLSELAKRAINPEASRS' A
#
# COMPACT_ATOMS: atom_id res chain seq x y z
N MET A 1 -10.72 -24.15 -1.88
CA MET A 1 -9.97 -23.40 -0.84
C MET A 1 -8.50 -23.66 -1.09
N VAL A 2 -7.65 -22.64 -1.14
CA VAL A 2 -6.19 -22.83 -1.35
C VAL A 2 -5.63 -23.49 -0.09
N THR A 3 -5.05 -24.68 -0.22
CA THR A 3 -4.56 -25.49 0.90
C THR A 3 -3.09 -25.24 1.21
N ASP A 4 -2.35 -24.67 0.25
CA ASP A 4 -0.96 -24.26 0.40
C ASP A 4 -0.90 -22.90 1.14
N PRO A 5 -0.27 -22.83 2.33
CA PRO A 5 -0.16 -21.60 3.10
C PRO A 5 0.55 -20.46 2.36
N ASP A 6 1.60 -20.74 1.60
CA ASP A 6 2.41 -19.71 0.93
C ASP A 6 1.62 -19.11 -0.25
N LEU A 7 0.90 -19.96 -1.00
CA LEU A 7 0.01 -19.49 -2.06
C LEU A 7 -1.18 -18.69 -1.51
N ARG A 8 -1.70 -19.07 -0.35
CA ARG A 8 -2.78 -18.32 0.31
C ARG A 8 -2.27 -16.94 0.74
N ASP A 9 -1.12 -16.87 1.38
CA ASP A 9 -0.56 -15.62 1.89
C ASP A 9 -0.16 -14.69 0.72
N ALA A 10 0.38 -15.23 -0.37
CA ALA A 10 0.61 -14.46 -1.61
C ALA A 10 -0.69 -13.86 -2.18
N GLY A 11 -1.78 -14.62 -2.18
CA GLY A 11 -3.10 -14.12 -2.62
C GLY A 11 -3.67 -13.03 -1.71
N LEU A 12 -3.46 -13.14 -0.40
CA LEU A 12 -3.85 -12.11 0.57
C LEU A 12 -3.03 -10.84 0.38
N ILE A 13 -1.71 -10.96 0.23
CA ILE A 13 -0.81 -9.81 -0.01
C ILE A 13 -1.22 -9.09 -1.30
N ALA A 14 -1.41 -9.82 -2.40
CA ALA A 14 -1.83 -9.23 -3.67
C ALA A 14 -3.19 -8.50 -3.55
N SER A 15 -4.12 -9.06 -2.76
CA SER A 15 -5.41 -8.43 -2.51
C SER A 15 -5.28 -7.13 -1.69
N ALA A 16 -4.40 -7.14 -0.69
CA ALA A 16 -4.10 -5.96 0.14
C ALA A 16 -3.42 -4.85 -0.70
N GLN A 17 -2.41 -5.19 -1.50
CA GLN A 17 -1.73 -4.19 -2.37
C GLN A 17 -2.70 -3.52 -3.34
N ARG A 18 -3.69 -4.25 -3.84
CA ARG A 18 -4.74 -3.65 -4.68
C ARG A 18 -5.56 -2.59 -3.93
N VAL A 19 -5.83 -2.81 -2.64
CA VAL A 19 -6.52 -1.82 -1.79
C VAL A 19 -5.62 -0.61 -1.58
N GLU A 20 -4.35 -0.82 -1.22
CA GLU A 20 -3.38 0.28 -1.05
C GLU A 20 -3.24 1.13 -2.33
N HIS A 21 -3.19 0.50 -3.51
CA HIS A 21 -3.10 1.25 -4.78
C HIS A 21 -4.34 2.08 -5.06
N TYR A 22 -5.52 1.59 -4.67
CA TYR A 22 -6.75 2.38 -4.74
C TYR A 22 -6.67 3.58 -3.79
N GLU A 23 -6.24 3.38 -2.55
CA GLU A 23 -6.11 4.44 -1.54
C GLU A 23 -5.07 5.48 -1.94
N ILE A 24 -3.90 5.07 -2.43
CA ILE A 24 -2.86 5.98 -2.94
C ILE A 24 -3.42 6.88 -4.06
N ALA A 25 -4.19 6.32 -4.99
CA ALA A 25 -4.80 7.08 -6.07
C ALA A 25 -5.86 8.08 -5.55
N VAL A 26 -6.69 7.65 -4.59
CA VAL A 26 -7.72 8.49 -3.96
C VAL A 26 -7.09 9.63 -3.17
N TYR A 27 -6.19 9.33 -2.23
CA TYR A 27 -5.57 10.36 -1.38
C TYR A 27 -4.65 11.30 -2.15
N GLY A 28 -3.99 10.83 -3.21
CA GLY A 28 -3.25 11.70 -4.13
C GLY A 28 -4.15 12.72 -4.83
N THR A 29 -5.33 12.29 -5.28
CA THR A 29 -6.32 13.16 -5.92
C THR A 29 -6.91 14.13 -4.91
N MET A 30 -7.30 13.66 -3.71
CA MET A 30 -7.85 14.50 -2.66
C MET A 30 -6.85 15.56 -2.17
N ALA A 31 -5.57 15.22 -2.01
CA ALA A 31 -4.54 16.18 -1.60
C ALA A 31 -4.40 17.32 -2.62
N THR A 32 -4.48 16.99 -3.92
CA THR A 32 -4.46 17.98 -5.00
C THR A 32 -5.68 18.91 -4.93
N TRP A 33 -6.87 18.36 -4.65
CA TRP A 33 -8.07 19.17 -4.49
C TRP A 33 -8.04 20.05 -3.23
N ALA A 34 -7.52 19.54 -2.12
CA ALA A 34 -7.36 20.32 -0.90
C ALA A 34 -6.48 21.56 -1.14
N GLU A 35 -5.38 21.41 -1.88
CA GLU A 35 -4.53 22.53 -2.30
C GLU A 35 -5.29 23.51 -3.20
N GLN A 36 -6.00 23.03 -4.21
CA GLN A 36 -6.75 23.88 -5.13
C GLN A 36 -7.90 24.65 -4.47
N LEU A 37 -8.50 24.08 -3.43
CA LEU A 37 -9.64 24.65 -2.70
C LEU A 37 -9.24 25.45 -1.46
N GLY A 38 -7.96 25.47 -1.09
CA GLY A 38 -7.46 26.17 0.10
C GLY A 38 -7.95 25.56 1.42
N LEU A 39 -8.03 24.22 1.48
CA LEU A 39 -8.44 23.48 2.68
C LEU A 39 -7.20 23.16 3.54
N ASP A 40 -6.75 24.14 4.32
CA ASP A 40 -5.46 24.10 5.04
C ASP A 40 -5.26 22.87 5.96
N ASP A 41 -6.32 22.41 6.63
CA ASP A 41 -6.27 21.22 7.51
C ASP A 41 -6.08 19.93 6.70
N ASP A 42 -6.77 19.82 5.57
CA ASP A 42 -6.70 18.67 4.67
C ASP A 42 -5.36 18.64 3.92
N MET A 43 -4.81 19.81 3.59
CA MET A 43 -3.47 19.94 3.00
C MET A 43 -2.35 19.40 3.90
N GLN A 44 -2.56 19.33 5.21
CA GLN A 44 -1.61 18.69 6.14
C GLN A 44 -1.91 17.21 6.34
N THR A 45 -3.19 16.85 6.43
CA THR A 45 -3.62 15.51 6.79
C THR A 45 -3.51 14.51 5.63
N LEU A 46 -3.95 14.90 4.43
CA LEU A 46 -4.00 13.99 3.27
C LEU A 46 -2.61 13.55 2.79
N PRO A 47 -1.57 14.41 2.75
CA PRO A 47 -0.22 13.96 2.41
C PRO A 47 0.37 12.97 3.44
N ALA A 48 0.04 13.14 4.73
CA ALA A 48 0.48 12.22 5.77
C ALA A 48 -0.16 10.83 5.61
N ILE A 49 -1.47 10.78 5.30
CA ILE A 49 -2.16 9.52 4.98
C ILE A 49 -1.54 8.89 3.72
N LEU A 50 -1.35 9.66 2.66
CA LEU A 50 -0.74 9.18 1.42
C LEU A 50 0.66 8.57 1.62
N ASP A 51 1.48 9.14 2.51
CA ASP A 51 2.79 8.59 2.86
C ASP A 51 2.68 7.27 3.63
N GLU A 52 1.71 7.17 4.55
CA GLU A 52 1.42 5.91 5.26
C GLU A 52 1.03 4.80 4.29
N GLU A 53 0.10 5.03 3.36
CA GLU A 53 -0.35 3.98 2.43
C GLU A 53 0.77 3.56 1.47
N LYS A 54 1.59 4.51 0.99
CA LYS A 54 2.79 4.16 0.21
C LYS A 54 3.76 3.28 0.99
N ARG A 55 3.95 3.57 2.27
CA ARG A 55 4.81 2.77 3.16
C ARG A 55 4.20 1.39 3.42
N THR A 56 2.88 1.30 3.56
CA THR A 56 2.17 0.03 3.72
C THR A 56 2.29 -0.83 2.45
N ASP A 57 2.06 -0.29 1.25
CA ASP A 57 2.29 -1.01 -0.01
C ASP A 57 3.75 -1.47 -0.17
N GLN A 58 4.72 -0.64 0.23
CA GLN A 58 6.12 -1.03 0.22
C GLN A 58 6.39 -2.22 1.15
N ARG A 59 5.83 -2.23 2.36
CA ARG A 59 5.95 -3.35 3.30
C ARG A 59 5.30 -4.61 2.74
N LEU A 60 4.13 -4.49 2.10
CA LEU A 60 3.47 -5.62 1.43
C LEU A 60 4.32 -6.16 0.28
N SER A 61 4.97 -5.30 -0.50
CA SER A 61 5.92 -5.70 -1.55
C SER A 61 7.12 -6.46 -0.99
N GLU A 62 7.64 -6.06 0.17
CA GLU A 62 8.71 -6.79 0.87
C GLU A 62 8.24 -8.16 1.37
N LEU A 63 7.02 -8.25 1.92
CA LEU A 63 6.41 -9.51 2.33
C LEU A 63 6.19 -10.45 1.14
N ALA A 64 5.71 -9.95 0.01
CA ALA A 64 5.52 -10.72 -1.22
C ALA A 64 6.84 -11.33 -1.73
N LYS A 65 7.93 -10.55 -1.70
CA LYS A 65 9.28 -11.03 -2.09
C LYS A 65 9.74 -12.19 -1.22
N ARG A 66 9.50 -12.13 0.10
CA ARG A 66 9.83 -13.21 1.04
C ARG A 66 9.00 -14.46 0.81
N ALA A 67 7.71 -14.30 0.50
CA ALA A 67 6.80 -15.42 0.24
C ALA A 67 7.16 -16.18 -1.06
N ILE A 68 7.63 -15.48 -2.10
CA ILE A 68 7.99 -16.08 -3.39
C ILE A 68 9.44 -16.60 -3.41
N ASN A 69 10.35 -15.96 -2.67
CA ASN A 69 11.77 -16.32 -2.63
C ASN A 69 12.35 -16.19 -1.21
N PRO A 70 12.21 -17.22 -0.35
CA PRO A 70 12.77 -17.18 1.00
C PRO A 70 14.31 -17.04 1.03
N GLU A 71 15.03 -17.47 0.00
CA GLU A 71 16.49 -17.34 -0.11
C GLU A 71 16.96 -15.89 -0.40
N ALA A 72 16.13 -15.06 -1.05
CA ALA A 72 16.45 -13.65 -1.32
C ALA A 72 16.49 -12.76 -0.05
N SER A 73 16.06 -13.29 1.10
CA SER A 73 16.07 -12.58 2.38
C SER A 73 17.36 -12.75 3.19
N ARG A 74 18.34 -13.53 2.70
CA ARG A 74 19.61 -13.84 3.39
C ARG A 74 20.87 -13.14 2.84
N SER A 75 20.75 -12.24 1.86
CA SER A 75 21.91 -11.53 1.28
C SER A 75 21.92 -10.04 1.61
#